data_AF-A0A1C6QN08-F1
#
_entry.id   AF-A0A1C6QN08-F1
#
_cell.length_a   1.000
_cell.length_b   1.000
_cell.length_c   1.000
_cell.angle_alpha   90.00
_cell.angle_beta   90.00
_cell.angle_gamma   90.00
#
_symmetry.space_group_name_H-M   'P 1'
#
loop_
_entity.id
_entity.type
_entity.pdbx_description
1 polymer ?
#
loop_
_entity_poly.entity_id
_entity_poly.type
_entity_poly.pdbx_seq_one_letter_code
_entity_poly.pdbx_strand_id
1 'polypeptide(L)'
;MPETTPATLTGYYGPDRNALWTLCRHCHTWQDHARPGIPAGRHIDVCGRRACRPDCPLRASWYRIRVATLTLPEAHQRWSKPA
;
A
#
# COMPACT_ATOMS: atom_id res chain seq x y z
N MET A 1 -0.96 4.06 -26.15
CA MET A 1 -0.36 3.93 -24.81
C MET A 1 -1.24 2.94 -24.07
N PRO A 2 -0.76 1.83 -23.50
CA PRO A 2 -1.66 0.93 -22.79
C PRO A 2 -2.36 1.75 -21.70
N GLU A 3 -3.69 1.70 -21.73
CA GLU A 3 -4.61 2.33 -20.78
C GLU A 3 -4.33 1.73 -19.41
N THR A 4 -3.27 2.21 -18.77
CA THR A 4 -2.67 1.58 -17.62
C THR A 4 -3.47 2.01 -16.41
N THR A 5 -4.62 1.37 -16.23
CA THR A 5 -5.34 1.45 -14.96
C THR A 5 -4.32 1.22 -13.85
N PRO A 6 -4.20 2.15 -12.89
CA PRO A 6 -3.15 2.07 -11.89
C PRO A 6 -3.34 0.81 -11.06
N ALA A 7 -2.23 0.12 -10.76
CA ALA A 7 -2.27 -0.97 -9.80
C ALA A 7 -2.88 -0.46 -8.50
N THR A 8 -3.92 -1.13 -8.02
CA THR A 8 -4.54 -0.78 -6.74
C THR A 8 -3.95 -1.66 -5.65
N LEU A 9 -3.25 -1.02 -4.71
CA LEU A 9 -2.72 -1.63 -3.50
C LEU A 9 -3.65 -1.35 -2.33
N THR A 10 -3.68 -2.24 -1.35
CA THR A 10 -4.39 -1.99 -0.10
C THR A 10 -3.44 -1.37 0.91
N GLY A 11 -3.84 -0.26 1.52
CA GLY A 11 -3.09 0.45 2.56
C GLY A 11 -3.69 0.22 3.94
N TYR A 12 -2.85 0.01 4.94
CA TYR A 12 -3.23 -0.25 6.33
C TYR A 12 -2.61 0.82 7.22
N TYR A 13 -3.42 1.41 8.09
CA TYR A 13 -2.90 2.36 9.06
C TYR A 13 -2.26 1.64 10.23
N GLY A 14 -1.14 2.16 10.73
CA GLY A 14 -0.67 1.82 12.07
C GLY A 14 -1.70 2.23 13.15
N PRO A 15 -1.55 1.75 14.39
CA PRO A 15 -2.44 2.10 15.50
C PRO A 15 -2.66 3.61 15.65
N ASP A 16 -1.59 4.38 15.48
CA ASP A 16 -1.59 5.84 15.63
C ASP A 16 -2.15 6.59 14.41
N ARG A 17 -2.49 5.87 13.33
CA ARG A 17 -3.02 6.40 12.05
C ARG A 17 -2.21 7.55 11.42
N ASN A 18 -0.94 7.70 11.80
CA ASN A 18 -0.05 8.74 11.29
C ASN A 18 0.53 8.43 9.90
N ALA A 19 0.64 7.14 9.56
CA ALA A 19 1.16 6.69 8.27
C ALA A 19 0.35 5.51 7.72
N LEU A 20 0.20 5.48 6.40
CA LEU A 20 -0.47 4.43 5.65
C LEU A 20 0.57 3.49 5.04
N TRP A 21 0.51 2.21 5.37
CA TRP A 21 1.46 1.20 4.92
C TRP A 21 0.85 0.33 3.84
N THR A 22 1.57 0.15 2.73
CA THR A 22 1.16 -0.74 1.63
C THR A 22 2.17 -1.87 1.46
N LEU A 23 1.67 -3.09 1.21
CA LEU A 23 2.49 -4.26 0.89
C LEU A 23 2.46 -4.54 -0.61
N CYS A 24 3.63 -4.56 -1.24
CA CYS A 24 3.76 -5.09 -2.59
C CYS A 24 3.71 -6.63 -2.56
N ARG A 25 2.72 -7.25 -3.21
CA ARG A 25 2.58 -8.72 -3.24
C ARG A 25 3.60 -9.45 -4.12
N HIS A 26 4.31 -8.75 -5.00
CA HIS A 26 5.33 -9.36 -5.86
C HIS A 26 6.69 -9.51 -5.15
N CYS A 27 7.11 -8.48 -4.42
CA CYS A 27 8.43 -8.45 -3.77
C CYS A 27 8.36 -8.34 -2.23
N HIS A 28 7.16 -8.52 -1.65
CA HIS A 28 6.86 -8.45 -0.22
C HIS A 28 7.46 -7.25 0.52
N THR A 29 7.60 -6.13 -0.20
CA THR A 29 8.16 -4.91 0.36
C THR A 29 7.04 -4.03 0.89
N TRP A 30 7.22 -3.55 2.12
CA TRP A 30 6.35 -2.56 2.74
C TRP A 30 6.81 -1.15 2.37
N GLN A 31 5.85 -0.27 2.12
CA GLN A 31 6.07 1.15 1.86
C GLN A 31 5.14 1.98 2.72
N ASP A 32 5.68 2.98 3.41
CA ASP A 32 4.90 3.93 4.18
C ASP A 32 4.59 5.21 3.38
N HIS A 33 3.43 5.79 3.68
CA HIS A 33 2.95 7.04 3.13
C HIS A 33 2.50 7.93 4.28
N ALA A 34 3.15 9.08 4.44
CA ALA A 34 2.76 10.12 5.40
C ALA A 34 1.46 10.80 4.93
N ARG A 35 0.34 10.12 5.18
CA ARG A 35 -1.01 10.50 4.77
C ARG A 35 -1.96 10.26 5.94
N PRO A 36 -1.88 11.02 7.03
CA PRO A 36 -2.78 10.85 8.16
C PRO A 36 -4.21 11.23 7.81
N GLY A 37 -5.19 10.64 8.51
CA GLY A 37 -6.57 11.12 8.53
C GLY A 37 -7.45 10.73 7.34
N ILE A 38 -6.99 9.86 6.43
CA ILE A 38 -7.81 9.44 5.29
C ILE A 38 -8.78 8.32 5.72
N PRO A 39 -10.10 8.47 5.51
CA PRO A 39 -11.09 7.48 5.94
C PRO A 39 -10.90 6.10 5.28
N ALA A 40 -11.31 5.04 5.97
CA ALA A 40 -11.34 3.70 5.41
C ALA A 40 -12.25 3.62 4.17
N GLY A 41 -11.88 2.78 3.19
CA GLY A 41 -12.60 2.62 1.93
C GLY A 41 -12.29 3.68 0.87
N ARG A 42 -11.59 4.77 1.23
CA ARG A 42 -11.15 5.78 0.26
C ARG A 42 -9.96 5.30 -0.55
N HIS A 43 -9.82 5.90 -1.74
CA HIS A 43 -8.70 5.70 -2.64
C HIS A 43 -7.81 6.93 -2.67
N ILE A 44 -6.50 6.72 -2.78
CA ILE A 44 -5.48 7.77 -2.85
C ILE A 44 -4.55 7.43 -3.99
N ASP A 45 -4.34 8.36 -4.91
CA ASP A 45 -3.36 8.17 -5.98
C ASP A 45 -1.99 8.65 -5.52
N VAL A 46 -0.97 7.81 -5.70
CA VAL A 46 0.41 8.07 -5.32
C VAL A 46 1.28 8.04 -6.58
N CYS A 47 1.87 9.18 -6.90
CA CYS A 47 2.82 9.35 -8.01
C CYS A 47 4.23 9.59 -7.44
N GLY A 48 5.25 8.97 -8.05
CA GLY A 48 6.65 9.34 -7.80
C GLY A 48 7.34 8.66 -6.61
N ARG A 49 6.64 7.90 -5.76
CA ARG A 49 7.26 6.93 -4.82
C ARG A 49 7.29 5.55 -5.49
N ARG A 50 8.41 4.83 -5.41
CA ARG A 50 8.46 3.45 -5.91
C ARG A 50 7.57 2.58 -5.02
N ALA A 51 6.53 1.99 -5.59
CA ALA A 51 5.62 1.07 -4.90
C ALA A 51 6.33 -0.15 -4.29
N CYS A 52 7.53 -0.43 -4.79
CA CYS A 52 8.25 -1.67 -4.62
C CYS A 52 9.76 -1.46 -4.84
N ARG A 53 10.54 -2.52 -4.64
CA ARG A 53 11.98 -2.51 -4.96
C ARG A 53 12.24 -2.20 -6.45
N PRO A 54 13.42 -1.64 -6.79
CA PRO A 54 13.80 -1.33 -8.19
C PRO A 54 13.61 -2.50 -9.16
N ASP A 55 13.85 -3.71 -8.66
CA ASP A 55 13.88 -5.00 -9.35
C ASP A 55 12.52 -5.72 -9.37
N CYS A 56 11.48 -5.15 -8.76
CA CYS A 56 10.15 -5.75 -8.73
C CYS A 56 9.42 -5.65 -10.08
N PRO A 57 8.77 -6.72 -10.58
CA PRO A 57 8.09 -6.73 -11.87
C PRO A 57 6.91 -5.77 -11.97
N LEU A 58 6.35 -5.32 -10.83
CA LEU A 58 5.24 -4.37 -10.81
C LEU A 58 5.58 -3.06 -11.54
N ARG A 59 6.87 -2.64 -11.52
CA ARG A 59 7.44 -1.46 -12.22
C ARG A 59 6.54 -0.21 -12.28
N ALA A 60 5.64 -0.05 -11.32
CA ALA A 60 4.63 0.98 -11.35
C ALA A 60 5.22 2.30 -10.85
N SER A 61 5.34 3.28 -11.76
CA SER A 61 5.74 4.66 -11.45
C SER A 61 4.63 5.45 -10.74
N TRP A 62 3.41 4.92 -10.76
CA TRP A 62 2.24 5.45 -10.07
C TRP A 62 1.28 4.31 -9.71
N TYR A 63 0.57 4.44 -8.60
CA TYR A 63 -0.38 3.44 -8.13
C TYR A 63 -1.43 4.05 -7.21
N ARG A 64 -2.54 3.33 -7.04
CA ARG A 64 -3.65 3.72 -6.17
C ARG A 64 -3.60 2.93 -4.88
N ILE A 65 -3.82 3.59 -3.75
CA ILE A 65 -3.95 2.95 -2.45
C ILE A 65 -5.41 2.99 -2.03
N ARG A 66 -6.01 1.82 -1.82
CA ARG A 66 -7.30 1.67 -1.15
C ARG A 66 -7.06 1.51 0.35
N VAL A 67 -7.53 2.48 1.14
CA VAL A 67 -7.40 2.45 2.60
C VAL A 67 -8.29 1.31 3.15
N ALA A 68 -7.67 0.36 3.84
CA ALA A 68 -8.39 -0.72 4.50
C ALA A 68 -9.15 -0.21 5.72
N THR A 69 -10.17 -0.98 6.11
CA THR A 69 -10.82 -0.85 7.41
C THR A 69 -9.97 -1.44 8.54
N LEU A 70 -9.13 -2.42 8.21
CA LEU A 70 -8.22 -3.09 9.14
C LEU A 70 -6.97 -2.24 9.39
N THR A 71 -6.47 -2.31 10.62
CA THR A 71 -5.18 -1.76 11.03
C THR A 71 -4.02 -2.62 10.55
N LEU A 72 -2.80 -2.06 10.56
CA LEU A 72 -1.57 -2.75 10.18
C LEU A 72 -1.29 -3.98 11.08
N PRO A 73 -1.46 -3.93 12.42
CA PRO A 73 -1.33 -5.13 13.25
C PRO A 73 -2.33 -6.23 12.88
N GLU A 74 -3.59 -5.89 12.59
CA GLU A 74 -4.60 -6.87 12.16
C GLU A 74 -4.27 -7.45 10.77
N ALA A 75 -3.76 -6.61 9.87
CA ALA A 75 -3.26 -7.03 8.57
C ALA A 75 -2.06 -7.98 8.69
N HIS A 76 -1.12 -7.68 9.58
CA HIS A 76 0.00 -8.55 9.89
C HIS A 76 -0.47 -9.88 10.46
N GLN A 77 -1.39 -9.91 11.43
CA GLN A 77 -1.92 -11.18 11.94
C GLN A 77 -2.58 -12.05 10.87
N ARG A 78 -3.22 -11.43 9.86
CA ARG A 78 -3.91 -12.15 8.78
C ARG A 78 -3.00 -12.60 7.65
N TRP A 79 -1.93 -11.86 7.35
CA TRP A 79 -1.12 -12.08 6.14
C TRP A 79 0.37 -12.28 6.41
N SER A 80 0.85 -11.93 7.60
CA SER A 80 2.07 -12.50 8.14
C SER A 80 1.68 -13.85 8.72
N LYS A 81 1.88 -14.93 7.96
CA LYS A 81 2.24 -16.19 8.63
C LYS A 81 3.39 -15.84 9.59
N PRO A 82 3.37 -16.29 10.86
CA PRO A 82 4.58 -16.22 11.66
C PRO A 82 5.69 -16.93 10.88
N ALA A 83 6.89 -16.37 10.95
CA ALA A 83 8.09 -17.11 10.58
C ALA A 83 8.15 -18.42 11.38
#